data_AF-A0A5K0V9J4-F1
#
_entry.id   AF-A0A5K0V9J4-F1
#
_cell.length_a   1.000
_cell.length_b   1.000
_cell.length_c   1.000
_cell.angle_alpha   90.00
_cell.angle_beta   90.00
_cell.angle_gamma   90.00
#
_symmetry.space_group_name_H-M   'P 1'
#
loop_
_entity.id
_entity.type
_entity.pdbx_description
1 polymer ?
#
loop_
_entity_poly.entity_id
_entity_poly.type
_entity_poly.pdbx_seq_one_letter_code
_entity_poly.pdbx_strand_id
1 'polypeptide(L)'
;MYKVKEFFFLIGLLWMSLANFLSASQRCIQDSMIIHHRVVSHLQRCSRLSELKAVHATVVKGDLCNDGRVATQLLGACSSVGMMDYAVLIFAHIRKPEVYAWNVMIRGFDRCALPGDAVRFYGDMLKSGVRPTSFTFSSVIKACSRSSSLRLGEEIHGHVFKG
;
A
#
# COMPACT_ATOMS: atom_id res chain seq x y z
N MET A 1 -31.97 3.07 -51.57
CA MET A 1 -30.67 2.37 -51.45
C MET A 1 -29.60 3.12 -50.64
N TYR A 2 -29.68 4.44 -50.43
CA TYR A 2 -28.64 5.20 -49.71
C TYR A 2 -28.58 4.96 -48.18
N LYS A 3 -29.73 4.81 -47.52
CA LYS A 3 -29.81 4.65 -46.05
C LYS A 3 -29.12 3.39 -45.50
N VAL A 4 -29.04 2.33 -46.29
CA VAL A 4 -28.42 1.06 -45.87
C VAL A 4 -26.89 1.18 -45.84
N LYS A 5 -26.29 1.92 -46.80
CA LYS A 5 -24.83 2.14 -46.82
C LYS A 5 -24.36 3.03 -45.67
N GLU A 6 -25.13 4.07 -45.32
CA GLU A 6 -24.84 4.90 -44.15
C GLU A 6 -24.94 4.13 -42.83
N PHE A 7 -25.91 3.22 -42.72
CA PHE A 7 -26.06 2.38 -41.53
C PHE A 7 -24.83 1.48 -41.29
N PHE A 8 -24.33 0.81 -42.34
CA PHE A 8 -23.10 0.01 -42.23
C PHE A 8 -21.85 0.88 -41.95
N PHE A 9 -21.80 2.10 -42.47
CA PHE A 9 -20.73 3.05 -42.20
C PHE A 9 -20.69 3.51 -40.73
N LEU A 10 -21.85 3.83 -40.15
CA LEU A 10 -21.96 4.22 -38.73
C LEU A 10 -21.62 3.08 -37.77
N ILE A 11 -22.02 1.84 -38.08
CA ILE A 11 -21.63 0.66 -37.29
C ILE A 11 -20.12 0.44 -37.35
N GLY A 12 -19.49 0.63 -38.52
CA GLY A 12 -18.04 0.57 -38.67
C GLY A 12 -17.31 1.60 -37.81
N LEU A 13 -17.78 2.85 -37.80
CA LEU A 13 -17.19 3.91 -36.96
C LEU A 13 -17.37 3.65 -35.46
N LEU A 14 -18.54 3.17 -35.04
CA LEU A 14 -18.80 2.78 -33.65
C LEU A 14 -17.90 1.62 -33.23
N TRP A 15 -17.73 0.61 -34.08
CA TRP A 15 -16.82 -0.52 -33.82
C TRP A 15 -15.37 -0.08 -33.69
N MET A 16 -14.88 0.80 -34.58
CA MET A 16 -13.52 1.34 -34.52
C MET A 16 -13.29 2.19 -33.25
N SER A 17 -14.28 2.98 -32.85
CA SER A 17 -14.23 3.76 -31.60
C SER A 17 -14.19 2.84 -30.38
N LEU A 18 -15.03 1.80 -30.34
CA LEU A 18 -15.07 0.82 -29.25
C LEU A 18 -13.76 0.02 -29.16
N ALA A 19 -13.21 -0.43 -30.29
CA ALA A 19 -11.95 -1.15 -30.36
C ALA A 19 -10.76 -0.29 -29.89
N ASN A 20 -10.74 1.00 -30.28
CA ASN A 20 -9.74 1.95 -29.78
C ASN A 20 -9.86 2.14 -28.27
N PHE A 21 -11.08 2.31 -27.74
CA PHE A 21 -11.33 2.45 -26.31
C PHE A 21 -10.89 1.22 -25.51
N LEU A 22 -11.24 0.02 -25.97
CA LEU A 22 -10.80 -1.24 -25.35
C LEU A 22 -9.27 -1.37 -25.39
N SER A 23 -8.64 -1.07 -26.53
CA SER A 23 -7.17 -1.13 -26.65
C SER A 23 -6.45 -0.09 -25.78
N ALA A 24 -7.04 1.08 -25.59
CA ALA A 24 -6.53 2.13 -24.72
C ALA A 24 -6.69 1.74 -23.24
N SER A 25 -7.85 1.17 -22.86
CA SER A 25 -8.05 0.63 -21.52
C SER A 25 -7.08 -0.51 -21.20
N GLN A 26 -6.82 -1.39 -22.15
CA GLN A 26 -5.93 -2.54 -21.97
C GLN A 26 -4.45 -2.14 -21.90
N ARG A 27 -4.03 -1.17 -22.72
CA ARG A 27 -2.71 -0.52 -22.58
C ARG A 27 -2.56 0.17 -21.23
N CYS A 28 -3.58 0.92 -20.78
CA CYS A 28 -3.56 1.58 -19.47
C CYS A 28 -3.42 0.56 -18.32
N ILE A 29 -4.07 -0.60 -18.42
CA ILE A 29 -3.95 -1.71 -17.46
C ILE A 29 -2.54 -2.33 -17.51
N GLN A 30 -1.98 -2.56 -18.71
CA GLN A 30 -0.63 -3.11 -18.88
C GLN A 30 0.46 -2.13 -18.40
N ASP A 31 0.33 -0.84 -18.68
CA ASP A 31 1.28 0.18 -18.23
C ASP A 31 1.28 0.31 -16.70
N SER A 32 0.09 0.29 -16.06
CA SER A 32 -0.05 0.23 -14.60
C SER A 32 0.64 -1.01 -14.00
N MET A 33 0.49 -2.19 -14.63
CA MET A 33 1.12 -3.44 -14.19
C MET A 33 2.65 -3.45 -14.37
N ILE A 34 3.17 -2.87 -15.46
CA ILE A 34 4.62 -2.76 -15.71
C ILE A 34 5.25 -1.76 -14.75
N ILE A 35 4.62 -0.62 -14.50
CA ILE A 35 5.14 0.38 -13.55
C ILE A 35 5.14 -0.22 -12.15
N HIS A 36 4.07 -0.92 -11.74
CA HIS A 36 4.03 -1.64 -10.47
C HIS A 36 5.17 -2.68 -10.35
N HIS A 37 5.43 -3.50 -11.38
CA HIS A 37 6.53 -4.47 -11.38
C HIS A 37 7.92 -3.81 -11.30
N ARG A 38 8.14 -2.72 -12.03
CA ARG A 38 9.41 -1.97 -12.01
C ARG A 38 9.63 -1.28 -10.67
N VAL A 39 8.59 -0.72 -10.07
CA VAL A 39 8.66 -0.10 -8.73
C VAL A 39 8.96 -1.16 -7.66
N VAL A 40 8.26 -2.31 -7.66
CA VAL A 40 8.53 -3.41 -6.73
C VAL A 40 9.97 -3.91 -6.81
N SER A 41 10.45 -4.22 -8.02
CA SER A 41 11.79 -4.80 -8.22
C SER A 41 12.90 -3.83 -7.84
N HIS A 42 12.69 -2.52 -8.03
CA HIS A 42 13.65 -1.50 -7.61
C HIS A 42 13.62 -1.28 -6.08
N LEU A 43 12.43 -1.24 -5.47
CA LEU A 43 12.27 -1.04 -4.03
C LEU A 43 12.91 -2.13 -3.18
N GLN A 44 12.92 -3.39 -3.64
CA GLN A 44 13.57 -4.49 -2.91
C GLN A 44 15.09 -4.37 -2.81
N ARG A 45 15.72 -3.48 -3.60
CA ARG A 45 17.17 -3.31 -3.66
C ARG A 45 17.63 -1.97 -3.11
N CYS A 46 16.71 -1.09 -2.72
CA CYS A 46 17.04 0.22 -2.20
C CYS A 46 17.74 0.09 -0.85
N SER A 47 18.93 0.68 -0.75
CA SER A 47 19.73 0.71 0.48
C SER A 47 19.92 2.11 1.03
N ARG A 48 19.50 3.14 0.27
CA ARG A 48 19.73 4.56 0.58
C ARG A 48 18.46 5.37 0.45
N LEU A 49 18.32 6.41 1.29
CA LEU A 49 17.19 7.33 1.26
C LEU A 49 17.07 8.08 -0.07
N SER A 50 18.19 8.41 -0.73
CA SER A 50 18.19 9.10 -2.02
C SER A 50 17.52 8.29 -3.13
N GLU A 51 17.75 6.96 -3.16
CA GLU A 51 17.12 6.04 -4.10
C GLU A 51 15.62 5.96 -3.85
N LEU A 52 15.24 5.88 -2.57
CA LEU A 52 13.85 5.78 -2.17
C LEU A 52 13.05 7.05 -2.48
N LYS A 53 13.66 8.24 -2.29
CA LYS A 53 13.09 9.52 -2.71
C LYS A 53 12.94 9.61 -4.24
N ALA A 54 13.90 9.10 -5.00
CA ALA A 54 13.81 9.06 -6.46
C ALA A 54 12.65 8.17 -6.92
N VAL A 55 12.48 6.99 -6.31
CA VAL A 55 11.34 6.10 -6.61
C VAL A 55 10.02 6.72 -6.17
N HIS A 56 9.95 7.38 -5.01
CA HIS A 56 8.73 8.08 -4.62
C HIS A 56 8.40 9.22 -5.60
N ALA A 57 9.40 9.98 -6.08
CA ALA A 57 9.17 11.01 -7.08
C ALA A 57 8.64 10.43 -8.42
N THR A 58 9.07 9.24 -8.84
CA THR A 58 8.51 8.59 -10.04
C THR A 58 7.09 8.10 -9.80
N VAL A 59 6.78 7.59 -8.60
CA VAL A 59 5.41 7.21 -8.21
C VAL A 59 4.46 8.41 -8.24
N VAL A 60 4.89 9.57 -7.72
CA VAL A 60 4.10 10.81 -7.75
C VAL A 60 3.90 11.30 -9.19
N LYS A 61 4.96 11.32 -10.02
CA LYS A 61 4.85 11.73 -11.43
C LYS A 61 3.95 10.80 -12.25
N GLY A 62 3.90 9.53 -11.90
CA GLY A 62 3.06 8.52 -12.56
C GLY A 62 1.62 8.48 -12.07
N ASP A 63 1.21 9.40 -11.18
CA ASP A 63 -0.13 9.42 -10.53
C ASP A 63 -0.49 8.12 -9.79
N LEU A 64 0.53 7.39 -9.33
CA LEU A 64 0.39 6.13 -8.59
C LEU A 64 0.40 6.33 -7.06
N CYS A 65 0.47 7.58 -6.60
CA CYS A 65 0.49 7.90 -5.17
C CYS A 65 -0.81 7.48 -4.44
N ASN A 66 -1.91 7.37 -5.17
CA ASN A 66 -3.20 6.90 -4.65
C ASN A 66 -3.36 5.37 -4.67
N ASP A 67 -2.43 4.64 -5.29
CA ASP A 67 -2.46 3.17 -5.27
C ASP A 67 -1.97 2.66 -3.91
N GLY A 68 -2.90 2.16 -3.11
CA GLY A 68 -2.61 1.61 -1.78
C GLY A 68 -1.56 0.49 -1.79
N ARG A 69 -1.44 -0.28 -2.88
CA ARG A 69 -0.42 -1.34 -3.01
C ARG A 69 0.96 -0.76 -3.22
N VAL A 70 1.10 0.21 -4.12
CA VAL A 70 2.38 0.89 -4.39
C VAL A 70 2.83 1.67 -3.15
N ALA A 71 1.90 2.39 -2.51
CA ALA A 71 2.17 3.09 -1.26
C ALA A 71 2.63 2.11 -0.17
N THR A 72 1.95 0.97 0.01
CA THR A 72 2.36 -0.03 1.01
C THR A 72 3.73 -0.65 0.74
N GLN A 73 4.10 -0.84 -0.53
CA GLN A 73 5.44 -1.30 -0.89
C GLN A 73 6.52 -0.26 -0.57
N LEU A 74 6.24 1.02 -0.81
CA LEU A 74 7.11 2.12 -0.41
C LEU A 74 7.31 2.14 1.11
N LEU A 75 6.26 1.91 1.91
CA LEU A 75 6.36 1.79 3.37
C LEU A 75 7.30 0.65 3.79
N GLY A 76 7.17 -0.50 3.14
CA GLY A 76 8.03 -1.66 3.38
C GLY A 76 9.51 -1.36 3.11
N ALA A 77 9.79 -0.65 2.01
CA ALA A 77 11.14 -0.22 1.65
C ALA A 77 11.68 0.85 2.61
N CYS A 78 10.84 1.78 3.07
CA CYS A 78 11.25 2.76 4.09
C CYS A 78 11.67 2.05 5.37
N SER A 79 10.87 1.05 5.78
CA SER A 79 11.12 0.25 6.97
C SER A 79 12.43 -0.54 6.87
N SER A 80 12.78 -1.08 5.70
CA SER A 80 14.04 -1.83 5.52
C SER A 80 15.30 -0.95 5.58
N VAL A 81 15.17 0.34 5.25
CA VAL A 81 16.27 1.32 5.34
C VAL A 81 16.24 2.10 6.67
N GLY A 82 15.30 1.78 7.56
CA GLY A 82 15.19 2.41 8.89
C GLY A 82 14.53 3.80 8.90
N MET A 83 13.88 4.20 7.80
CA MET A 83 13.33 5.54 7.60
C MET A 83 11.86 5.64 8.01
N MET A 84 11.57 5.35 9.28
CA MET A 84 10.19 5.26 9.76
C MET A 84 9.43 6.60 9.73
N ASP A 85 10.10 7.73 9.96
CA ASP A 85 9.46 9.05 9.86
C ASP A 85 8.90 9.30 8.45
N TYR A 86 9.66 8.92 7.43
CA TYR A 86 9.22 9.03 6.05
C TYR A 86 8.11 8.03 5.72
N ALA A 87 8.17 6.82 6.27
CA ALA A 87 7.09 5.85 6.15
C ALA A 87 5.78 6.39 6.74
N VAL A 88 5.82 7.04 7.91
CA VAL A 88 4.64 7.66 8.54
C VAL A 88 4.04 8.73 7.64
N LEU A 89 4.87 9.57 7.01
CA LEU A 89 4.40 10.58 6.07
C LEU A 89 3.68 9.93 4.88
N ILE A 90 4.25 8.89 4.27
CA ILE A 90 3.61 8.19 3.15
C ILE A 90 2.30 7.53 3.60
N PHE A 91 2.29 6.90 4.77
CA PHE A 91 1.11 6.21 5.31
C PHE A 91 -0.06 7.18 5.50
N ALA A 92 0.21 8.40 5.97
CA ALA A 92 -0.81 9.44 6.17
C ALA A 92 -1.50 9.87 4.87
N HIS A 93 -0.88 9.65 3.70
CA HIS A 93 -1.48 9.95 2.39
C HIS A 93 -2.32 8.79 1.83
N ILE A 94 -2.27 7.60 2.43
CA ILE A 94 -3.07 6.46 1.98
C ILE A 94 -4.52 6.68 2.41
N ARG A 95 -5.41 6.86 1.43
CA ARG A 95 -6.85 6.94 1.68
C ARG A 95 -7.36 5.54 2.06
N LYS A 96 -7.83 5.38 3.32
CA LYS A 96 -8.34 4.11 3.88
C LYS A 96 -7.33 2.96 3.81
N PRO A 97 -6.25 3.01 4.61
CA PRO A 97 -5.24 1.95 4.61
C PRO A 97 -5.83 0.60 5.03
N GLU A 98 -5.60 -0.42 4.19
CA GLU A 98 -5.97 -1.81 4.48
C GLU A 98 -5.08 -2.40 5.59
N VAL A 99 -5.52 -3.51 6.19
CA VAL A 99 -4.82 -4.27 7.24
C VAL A 99 -3.33 -4.50 6.89
N TYR A 100 -3.03 -4.77 5.62
CA TYR A 100 -1.66 -5.02 5.18
C TYR A 100 -0.74 -3.81 5.39
N ALA A 101 -1.20 -2.59 5.09
CA ALA A 101 -0.42 -1.36 5.28
C ALA A 101 -0.12 -1.11 6.76
N TRP A 102 -1.10 -1.32 7.64
CA TRP A 102 -0.92 -1.24 9.09
C TRP A 102 0.13 -2.25 9.59
N ASN A 103 0.05 -3.49 9.11
CA ASN A 103 0.99 -4.54 9.47
C ASN A 103 2.42 -4.24 9.01
N VAL A 104 2.59 -3.61 7.85
CA VAL A 104 3.90 -3.14 7.38
C VAL A 104 4.47 -2.09 8.33
N MET A 105 3.68 -1.10 8.74
CA MET A 105 4.13 -0.05 9.68
C MET A 105 4.48 -0.62 11.06
N ILE A 106 3.60 -1.42 11.65
CA ILE A 106 3.82 -2.04 12.97
C ILE A 106 5.10 -2.87 12.97
N ARG A 107 5.33 -3.68 11.92
CA ARG A 107 6.56 -4.47 11.77
C ARG A 107 7.78 -3.57 11.55
N GLY A 108 7.63 -2.48 10.80
CA GLY A 108 8.68 -1.51 10.56
C GLY A 108 9.20 -0.90 11.86
N PHE A 109 8.30 -0.43 12.71
CA PHE A 109 8.66 0.10 14.03
C PHE A 109 9.36 -0.95 14.91
N ASP A 110 8.88 -2.19 14.96
CA ASP A 110 9.53 -3.27 15.71
C ASP A 110 10.96 -3.58 15.20
N ARG A 111 11.17 -3.51 13.88
CA ARG A 111 12.49 -3.70 13.25
C ARG A 111 13.45 -2.55 13.54
N CYS A 112 12.94 -1.33 13.61
CA CYS A 112 13.72 -0.13 13.91
C CYS A 112 13.94 0.11 15.40
N ALA A 113 13.65 -0.88 16.26
CA ALA A 113 13.76 -0.79 17.71
C ALA A 113 12.92 0.36 18.31
N LEU A 114 11.75 0.61 17.72
CA LEU A 114 10.76 1.60 18.17
C LEU A 114 9.47 0.90 18.68
N PRO A 115 9.54 0.05 19.71
CA PRO A 115 8.41 -0.78 20.12
C PRO A 115 7.21 0.03 20.65
N GLY A 116 7.45 1.19 21.25
CA GLY A 116 6.38 2.09 21.70
C GLY A 116 5.56 2.67 20.54
N ASP A 117 6.21 3.01 19.43
CA ASP A 117 5.53 3.49 18.23
C ASP A 117 4.74 2.38 17.55
N ALA A 118 5.25 1.14 17.55
CA ALA A 118 4.51 -0.02 17.06
C ALA A 118 3.20 -0.24 17.84
N VAL A 119 3.27 -0.12 19.17
CA VAL A 119 2.11 -0.17 20.08
C VAL A 119 1.13 0.97 19.79
N ARG A 120 1.61 2.20 19.63
CA ARG A 120 0.76 3.35 19.31
C ARG A 120 0.03 3.15 17.98
N PHE A 121 0.74 2.69 16.95
CA PHE A 121 0.16 2.41 15.63
C PHE A 121 -0.90 1.31 15.68
N TYR A 122 -0.73 0.29 16.51
CA TYR A 122 -1.78 -0.71 16.76
C TYR A 122 -3.03 -0.08 17.38
N GLY A 123 -2.87 0.79 18.37
CA GLY A 123 -4.01 1.55 18.93
C GLY A 123 -4.73 2.38 17.87
N ASP A 124 -4.00 3.02 16.96
CA ASP A 124 -4.59 3.82 15.88
C ASP A 124 -5.29 2.96 14.81
N MET A 125 -4.79 1.74 14.55
CA MET A 125 -5.46 0.73 13.71
C MET A 125 -6.84 0.38 14.28
N LEU A 126 -6.91 0.14 15.60
CA LEU A 126 -8.17 -0.18 16.29
C LEU A 126 -9.16 0.99 16.24
N LYS A 127 -8.70 2.22 16.52
CA LYS A 127 -9.54 3.44 16.43
C LYS A 127 -10.07 3.68 15.02
N SER A 128 -9.32 3.25 14.01
CA SER A 128 -9.73 3.34 12.60
C SER A 128 -10.73 2.25 12.18
N GLY A 129 -11.13 1.36 13.10
CA GLY A 129 -12.07 0.27 12.85
C GLY A 129 -11.48 -0.86 12.01
N VAL A 130 -10.16 -0.89 11.80
CA VAL A 130 -9.49 -1.92 11.00
C VAL A 130 -9.21 -3.13 11.88
N ARG A 131 -9.79 -4.28 11.53
CA ARG A 131 -9.65 -5.51 12.34
C ARG A 131 -8.22 -6.07 12.26
N PRO A 132 -7.53 -6.26 13.40
CA PRO A 132 -6.23 -6.93 13.43
C PRO A 132 -6.29 -8.38 12.98
N THR A 133 -5.16 -8.91 12.52
CA THR A 133 -5.01 -10.34 12.19
C THR A 133 -4.03 -11.02 13.15
N SER A 134 -3.90 -12.34 13.06
CA SER A 134 -2.90 -13.11 13.81
C SER A 134 -1.49 -12.53 13.66
N PHE A 135 -1.11 -12.12 12.45
CA PHE A 135 0.16 -11.45 12.18
C PHE A 135 0.33 -10.14 12.95
N THR A 136 -0.74 -9.34 13.03
CA THR A 136 -0.76 -8.09 13.81
C THR A 136 -0.48 -8.40 15.28
N PHE A 137 -1.24 -9.33 15.86
CA PHE A 137 -1.11 -9.69 17.28
C PHE A 137 0.30 -10.19 17.62
N SER A 138 0.86 -11.10 16.81
CA SER A 138 2.23 -11.59 17.03
C SER A 138 3.27 -10.46 17.02
N SER A 139 3.11 -9.49 16.11
CA SER A 139 4.03 -8.36 16.00
C SER A 139 3.91 -7.40 17.19
N VAL A 140 2.69 -7.11 17.64
CA VAL A 140 2.44 -6.16 18.74
C VAL A 140 2.78 -6.78 20.09
N ILE A 141 2.48 -8.06 20.34
CA ILE A 141 2.89 -8.76 21.58
C ILE A 141 4.41 -8.69 21.76
N LYS A 142 5.15 -8.90 20.67
CA LYS A 142 6.61 -8.77 20.65
C LYS A 142 7.07 -7.33 20.95
N ALA A 143 6.36 -6.33 20.44
CA ALA A 143 6.63 -4.93 20.78
C ALA A 143 6.29 -4.62 22.25
N CYS A 144 5.23 -5.19 22.82
CA CYS A 144 4.87 -5.04 24.23
C CYS A 144 5.95 -5.58 25.16
N SER A 145 6.51 -6.76 24.86
CA SER A 145 7.59 -7.34 25.67
C SER A 145 8.85 -6.50 25.65
N ARG A 146 9.11 -5.79 24.54
CA ARG A 146 10.27 -4.90 24.38
C ARG A 146 10.08 -3.49 24.94
N SER A 147 8.84 -3.04 25.09
CA SER A 147 8.48 -1.71 25.62
C SER A 147 8.04 -1.73 27.07
N SER A 148 8.07 -2.89 27.74
CA SER A 148 7.53 -3.11 29.09
C SER A 148 6.04 -2.72 29.21
N SER A 149 5.29 -2.77 28.11
CA SER A 149 3.87 -2.41 28.04
C SER A 149 2.98 -3.58 28.46
N LEU A 150 3.07 -4.01 29.73
CA LEU A 150 2.38 -5.20 30.25
C LEU A 150 0.86 -5.12 30.06
N ARG A 151 0.26 -3.98 30.41
CA ARG A 151 -1.19 -3.76 30.34
C ARG A 151 -1.76 -3.95 28.93
N LEU A 152 -1.05 -3.47 27.92
CA LEU A 152 -1.46 -3.67 26.52
C LEU A 152 -1.30 -5.14 26.09
N GLY A 153 -0.27 -5.83 26.58
CA GLY A 153 -0.11 -7.27 26.37
C GLY A 153 -1.31 -8.07 26.87
N GLU A 154 -1.83 -7.72 28.05
CA GLU A 154 -3.04 -8.32 28.63
C GLU A 154 -4.30 -8.01 27.82
N GLU A 155 -4.47 -6.75 27.38
CA GLU A 155 -5.59 -6.34 26.52
C GLU A 155 -5.59 -7.12 25.19
N ILE A 156 -4.41 -7.27 24.56
CA ILE A 156 -4.24 -8.04 23.32
C ILE A 156 -4.55 -9.52 23.54
N HIS A 157 -4.09 -10.10 24.64
CA HIS A 157 -4.43 -11.47 25.00
C HIS A 157 -5.95 -11.62 25.11
N GLY A 158 -6.65 -10.68 25.77
CA GLY A 158 -8.11 -10.64 25.79
C GLY A 158 -8.77 -10.58 24.41
N HIS A 159 -8.21 -9.80 23.47
CA HIS A 159 -8.71 -9.69 22.09
C HIS A 159 -8.57 -10.99 21.29
N VAL A 160 -7.48 -11.75 21.50
CA VAL A 160 -7.25 -13.02 20.80
C VAL A 160 -8.19 -14.11 21.29
N PHE A 161 -8.49 -14.15 22.60
CA PHE A 161 -9.32 -15.20 23.20
C PHE A 161 -10.83 -14.95 23.11
N LYS A 162 -11.26 -13.71 22.88
CA LYS A 162 -12.68 -13.34 22.73
C LYS A 162 -13.15 -13.23 21.27
N GLY A 163 -12.29 -13.56 20.31
CA GLY A 163 -12.50 -13.36 18.86
C GLY A 163 -12.82 -14.62 18.07
#